data_AF-A0A7J0DPM1-F1
#
_entry.id   AF-A0A7J0DPM1-F1
#
_cell.length_a   1.000
_cell.length_b   1.000
_cell.length_c   1.000
_cell.angle_alpha   90.00
_cell.angle_beta   90.00
_cell.angle_gamma   90.00
#
_symmetry.space_group_name_H-M   'P 1'
#
loop_
_entity.id
_entity.type
_entity.pdbx_description
1 polymer ?
#
loop_
_entity_poly.entity_id
_entity_poly.type
_entity_poly.pdbx_seq_one_letter_code
_entity_poly.pdbx_strand_id
1 'polypeptide(L)'
;MLHKIFCSGWLFSATKLVNPFFALLDAEVAHRLAVSAAARGWVPKEKRPDPSILELDVWGRRFSNPIGLAAGFDKNAEAVEGLLGLGFGFVEVGSVTPVPQEGNPKPRIFRLRQEGAVINRCGFNSEGIVVVAKRLGAQHGKRKLDETSSTSTSSNEEVKHGGKAGPGILGVNLGKNKISEDAAADYVQGVHTLSQYADYLVQAARDEMQWGEEGPPPLLVKIAPDLSKQDLEDIAAVALALRVDGLVFFFFPS
;
A
#
# COMPACT_ATOMS: atom_id res chain seq x y z
N MET A 1 13.15 -23.47 16.59
CA MET A 1 12.03 -23.37 17.55
C MET A 1 11.10 -22.16 17.29
N LEU A 2 11.05 -21.62 16.05
CA LEU A 2 10.12 -20.55 15.64
C LEU A 2 9.02 -21.01 14.65
N HIS A 3 9.02 -22.29 14.27
CA HIS A 3 8.05 -22.84 13.30
C HIS A 3 6.68 -23.18 13.92
N LYS A 4 6.51 -23.01 15.24
CA LYS A 4 5.31 -23.46 15.98
C LYS A 4 4.40 -22.34 16.51
N ILE A 5 4.75 -21.07 16.33
CA ILE A 5 3.99 -19.96 16.95
C ILE A 5 2.93 -19.35 16.00
N PHE A 6 2.98 -19.63 14.69
CA PHE A 6 2.05 -19.04 13.70
C PHE A 6 1.13 -20.04 12.96
N CYS A 7 1.25 -21.35 13.19
CA CYS A 7 0.75 -22.37 12.26
C CYS A 7 -0.50 -23.16 12.68
N SER A 8 -1.33 -22.68 13.61
CA SER A 8 -2.50 -23.43 14.12
C SER A 8 -3.85 -22.76 13.86
N GLY A 9 -4.03 -22.15 12.68
CA GLY A 9 -5.32 -21.63 12.25
C GLY A 9 -5.92 -22.48 11.13
N TRP A 10 -7.23 -22.77 11.19
CA TRP A 10 -8.01 -23.38 10.09
C TRP A 10 -7.76 -22.70 8.73
N LEU A 11 -7.41 -21.42 8.76
CA LEU A 11 -7.00 -20.58 7.65
C LEU A 11 -5.77 -21.06 6.87
N PHE A 12 -4.74 -21.54 7.58
CA PHE A 12 -3.55 -22.11 6.96
C PHE A 12 -3.82 -23.51 6.37
N SER A 13 -4.84 -24.20 6.89
CA SER A 13 -5.28 -25.50 6.36
C SER A 13 -6.14 -25.33 5.10
N ALA A 14 -7.04 -24.34 5.08
CA ALA A 14 -7.81 -23.98 3.90
C ALA A 14 -6.89 -23.50 2.77
N THR A 15 -5.93 -22.62 3.05
CA THR A 15 -4.93 -22.21 2.04
C THR A 15 -4.14 -23.39 1.49
N LYS A 16 -3.73 -24.38 2.30
CA LYS A 16 -3.11 -25.61 1.76
C LYS A 16 -4.02 -26.40 0.80
N LEU A 17 -5.33 -26.35 0.98
CA LEU A 17 -6.30 -27.03 0.10
C LEU A 17 -6.64 -26.23 -1.17
N VAL A 18 -6.72 -24.89 -1.09
CA VAL A 18 -7.09 -24.04 -2.24
C VAL A 18 -5.86 -23.61 -3.06
N ASN A 19 -4.67 -23.55 -2.44
CA ASN A 19 -3.43 -23.14 -3.10
C ASN A 19 -3.06 -23.98 -4.34
N PRO A 20 -3.27 -25.32 -4.41
CA PRO A 20 -3.07 -26.11 -5.63
C PRO A 20 -3.93 -25.63 -6.81
N PHE A 21 -5.17 -25.18 -6.56
CA PHE A 21 -6.06 -24.67 -7.60
C PHE A 21 -5.64 -23.28 -8.08
N PHE A 22 -5.28 -22.37 -7.15
CA PHE A 22 -4.73 -21.06 -7.52
C PHE A 22 -3.39 -21.15 -8.23
N ALA A 23 -2.64 -22.21 -7.97
CA ALA A 23 -1.42 -22.52 -8.68
C ALA A 23 -1.68 -22.73 -10.18
N LEU A 24 -2.76 -23.44 -10.55
CA LEU A 24 -3.07 -23.76 -11.94
C LEU A 24 -3.62 -22.57 -12.75
N LEU A 25 -4.11 -21.52 -12.08
CA LEU A 25 -4.60 -20.31 -12.75
C LEU A 25 -3.44 -19.47 -13.34
N ASP A 26 -3.74 -18.64 -14.32
CA ASP A 26 -2.84 -17.55 -14.69
C ASP A 26 -2.58 -16.63 -13.49
N ALA A 27 -1.35 -16.11 -13.36
CA ALA A 27 -0.95 -15.32 -12.19
C ALA A 27 -1.76 -14.02 -12.07
N GLU A 28 -2.05 -13.36 -13.18
CA GLU A 28 -2.83 -12.12 -13.19
C GLU A 28 -4.32 -12.40 -12.92
N VAL A 29 -4.86 -13.51 -13.43
CA VAL A 29 -6.23 -13.95 -13.09
C VAL A 29 -6.36 -14.28 -11.62
N ALA A 30 -5.44 -15.08 -11.06
CA ALA A 30 -5.43 -15.43 -9.65
C ALA A 30 -5.36 -14.18 -8.76
N HIS A 31 -4.52 -13.22 -9.15
CA HIS A 31 -4.39 -11.94 -8.46
C HIS A 31 -5.70 -11.12 -8.49
N ARG A 32 -6.34 -10.98 -9.65
CA ARG A 32 -7.64 -10.30 -9.77
C ARG A 32 -8.73 -10.97 -8.92
N LEU A 33 -8.76 -12.29 -8.87
CA LEU A 33 -9.68 -13.02 -8.00
C LEU A 33 -9.42 -12.74 -6.53
N ALA A 34 -8.16 -12.66 -6.10
CA ALA A 34 -7.80 -12.33 -4.73
C ALA A 34 -8.24 -10.91 -4.33
N VAL A 35 -7.98 -9.90 -5.17
CA VAL A 35 -8.45 -8.52 -4.94
C VAL A 35 -9.97 -8.47 -4.91
N SER A 36 -10.63 -9.14 -5.86
CA SER A 36 -12.09 -9.24 -5.96
C SER A 36 -12.74 -9.91 -4.74
N ALA A 37 -12.09 -10.93 -4.17
CA ALA A 37 -12.54 -11.59 -2.94
C ALA A 37 -12.34 -10.68 -1.72
N ALA A 38 -11.21 -9.98 -1.63
CA ALA A 38 -10.94 -9.02 -0.57
C ALA A 38 -11.92 -7.85 -0.58
N ALA A 39 -12.21 -7.29 -1.76
CA ALA A 39 -13.21 -6.24 -1.97
C ALA A 39 -14.63 -6.66 -1.52
N ARG A 40 -14.94 -7.96 -1.59
CA ARG A 40 -16.23 -8.53 -1.15
C ARG A 40 -16.24 -9.00 0.30
N GLY A 41 -15.13 -8.86 1.03
CA GLY A 41 -14.99 -9.37 2.40
C GLY A 41 -14.98 -10.90 2.49
N TRP A 42 -14.68 -11.60 1.39
CA TRP A 42 -14.53 -13.07 1.38
C TRP A 42 -13.13 -13.53 1.80
N VAL A 43 -12.33 -12.59 2.29
CA VAL A 43 -11.05 -12.88 2.92
C VAL A 43 -11.22 -12.97 4.44
N PRO A 44 -10.36 -13.74 5.10
CA PRO A 44 -10.36 -13.81 6.56
C PRO A 44 -10.16 -12.45 7.21
N LYS A 45 -10.79 -12.24 8.36
CA LYS A 45 -10.54 -11.06 9.20
C LYS A 45 -9.73 -11.48 10.42
N GLU A 46 -8.58 -10.85 10.65
CA GLU A 46 -7.81 -11.04 11.88
C GLU A 46 -8.52 -10.33 13.03
N LYS A 47 -8.75 -11.06 14.13
CA LYS A 47 -9.55 -10.60 15.28
C LYS A 47 -8.70 -10.35 16.51
N ARG A 48 -7.49 -10.91 16.57
CA ARG A 48 -6.59 -10.73 17.72
C ARG A 48 -6.02 -9.31 17.69
N PRO A 49 -5.99 -8.59 18.82
CA PRO A 49 -5.33 -7.28 18.87
C PRO A 49 -3.83 -7.43 18.55
N ASP A 50 -3.23 -6.37 18.03
CA ASP A 50 -1.78 -6.31 17.87
C ASP A 50 -1.12 -6.14 19.24
N PRO A 51 -0.01 -6.84 19.53
CA PRO A 51 0.77 -6.60 20.73
C PRO A 51 1.36 -5.17 20.73
N SER A 52 1.29 -4.47 21.85
CA SER A 52 1.75 -3.07 21.95
C SER A 52 3.23 -2.86 21.63
N ILE A 53 4.05 -3.90 21.79
CA ILE A 53 5.48 -3.87 21.40
C ILE A 53 5.69 -3.67 19.89
N LEU A 54 4.68 -3.91 19.05
CA LEU A 54 4.75 -3.69 17.61
C LEU A 54 4.37 -2.26 17.20
N GLU A 55 3.88 -1.44 18.14
CA GLU A 55 3.39 -0.12 17.82
C GLU A 55 4.54 0.84 17.51
N LEU A 56 4.31 1.72 16.55
CA LEU A 56 5.27 2.73 16.12
C LEU A 56 4.58 4.07 15.87
N ASP A 57 5.29 5.15 16.18
CA ASP A 57 4.90 6.50 15.81
C ASP A 57 5.85 7.00 14.72
N VAL A 58 5.31 7.19 13.51
CA VAL A 58 6.06 7.62 12.33
C VAL A 58 5.26 8.73 11.64
N TRP A 59 5.92 9.86 11.37
CA TRP A 59 5.32 11.08 10.80
C TRP A 59 4.10 11.62 11.59
N GLY A 60 4.16 11.54 12.92
CA GLY A 60 3.04 11.95 13.78
C GLY A 60 1.82 11.00 13.68
N ARG A 61 1.99 9.84 13.05
CA ARG A 61 0.95 8.83 12.88
C ARG A 61 1.33 7.57 13.62
N ARG A 62 0.32 6.96 14.22
CA ARG A 62 0.48 5.73 14.98
C ARG A 62 0.12 4.53 14.13
N PHE A 63 1.03 3.58 13.98
CA PHE A 63 0.78 2.29 13.37
C PHE A 63 0.76 1.22 14.46
N SER A 64 -0.21 0.31 14.40
CA SER A 64 -0.41 -0.73 15.40
C SER A 64 0.60 -1.86 15.26
N ASN A 65 1.11 -2.04 14.04
CA ASN A 65 2.17 -2.96 13.72
C ASN A 65 2.94 -2.47 12.47
N PRO A 66 4.21 -2.89 12.30
CA PRO A 66 5.08 -2.42 11.22
C PRO A 66 4.87 -3.17 9.89
N ILE A 67 3.87 -4.06 9.80
CA ILE A 67 3.70 -4.94 8.64
C ILE A 67 2.64 -4.36 7.72
N GLY A 68 3.05 -3.99 6.51
CA GLY A 68 2.15 -3.45 5.51
C GLY A 68 2.12 -4.22 4.20
N LEU A 69 1.06 -3.99 3.43
CA LEU A 69 0.92 -4.50 2.08
C LEU A 69 1.41 -3.44 1.08
N ALA A 70 2.45 -3.77 0.31
CA ALA A 70 3.05 -2.86 -0.66
C ALA A 70 2.15 -2.59 -1.87
N ALA A 71 2.38 -1.44 -2.53
CA ALA A 71 1.73 -1.12 -3.80
C ALA A 71 1.99 -2.17 -4.88
N GLY A 72 1.11 -2.19 -5.87
CA GLY A 72 1.07 -3.18 -6.93
C GLY A 72 0.11 -4.32 -6.64
N PHE A 73 -0.31 -4.53 -5.37
CA PHE A 73 -1.34 -5.50 -5.04
C PHE A 73 -2.76 -4.93 -5.30
N ASP A 74 -3.16 -3.87 -4.62
CA ASP A 74 -4.43 -3.19 -4.90
C ASP A 74 -4.19 -1.91 -5.70
N LYS A 75 -4.05 -2.05 -7.02
CA LYS A 75 -3.68 -0.93 -7.90
C LYS A 75 -4.75 0.14 -7.99
N ASN A 76 -6.01 -0.22 -7.80
CA ASN A 76 -7.14 0.67 -8.06
C ASN A 76 -8.01 0.94 -6.81
N ALA A 77 -7.48 0.69 -5.62
CA ALA A 77 -8.16 0.87 -4.33
C ALA A 77 -9.52 0.12 -4.22
N GLU A 78 -9.56 -1.10 -4.77
CA GLU A 78 -10.77 -1.94 -4.80
C GLU A 78 -11.04 -2.62 -3.45
N ALA A 79 -10.00 -2.88 -2.66
CA ALA A 79 -10.04 -3.85 -1.56
C ALA A 79 -9.41 -3.36 -0.25
N VAL A 80 -9.11 -2.06 -0.12
CA VAL A 80 -8.42 -1.46 1.05
C VAL A 80 -8.96 -1.97 2.38
N GLU A 81 -10.28 -1.92 2.61
CA GLU A 81 -10.89 -2.37 3.87
C GLU A 81 -10.68 -3.87 4.13
N GLY A 82 -10.88 -4.71 3.10
CA GLY A 82 -10.66 -6.15 3.21
C GLY A 82 -9.20 -6.50 3.46
N LEU A 83 -8.27 -5.73 2.87
CA LEU A 83 -6.83 -5.93 3.03
C LEU A 83 -6.37 -5.49 4.42
N LEU A 84 -6.80 -4.34 4.91
CA LEU A 84 -6.55 -3.94 6.31
C LEU A 84 -7.18 -4.94 7.29
N GLY A 85 -8.35 -5.47 6.97
CA GLY A 85 -9.03 -6.51 7.75
C GLY A 85 -8.24 -7.82 7.90
N LEU A 86 -7.30 -8.12 6.99
CA LEU A 86 -6.40 -9.27 7.11
C LEU A 86 -5.37 -9.11 8.23
N GLY A 87 -5.16 -7.90 8.74
CA GLY A 87 -4.27 -7.61 9.87
C GLY A 87 -3.03 -6.79 9.53
N PHE A 88 -2.89 -6.29 8.30
CA PHE A 88 -1.83 -5.34 7.96
C PHE A 88 -2.02 -4.02 8.73
N GLY A 89 -0.93 -3.50 9.32
CA GLY A 89 -0.93 -2.19 9.96
C GLY A 89 -1.12 -1.05 8.96
N PHE A 90 -0.73 -1.27 7.70
CA PHE A 90 -0.97 -0.33 6.61
C PHE A 90 -1.12 -1.02 5.24
N VAL A 91 -1.82 -0.38 4.30
CA VAL A 91 -1.94 -0.83 2.91
C VAL A 91 -1.51 0.32 1.99
N GLU A 92 -0.68 0.04 1.00
CA GLU A 92 -0.30 0.99 -0.05
C GLU A 92 -1.00 0.58 -1.36
N VAL A 93 -1.86 1.45 -1.90
CA VAL A 93 -2.53 1.22 -3.20
C VAL A 93 -1.72 1.81 -4.36
N GLY A 94 -2.11 1.50 -5.59
CA GLY A 94 -1.44 2.00 -6.80
C GLY A 94 -0.36 1.07 -7.35
N SER A 95 0.53 1.51 -8.24
CA SER A 95 0.70 2.88 -8.73
C SER A 95 -0.52 3.40 -9.50
N VAL A 96 -1.03 4.56 -9.11
CA VAL A 96 -2.16 5.24 -9.76
C VAL A 96 -1.61 6.23 -10.77
N THR A 97 -2.12 6.17 -12.01
CA THR A 97 -1.76 7.13 -13.06
C THR A 97 -2.88 8.15 -13.27
N PRO A 98 -2.58 9.38 -13.75
CA PRO A 98 -3.61 10.36 -14.08
C PRO A 98 -4.71 9.83 -15.00
N VAL A 99 -4.35 9.34 -16.19
CA VAL A 99 -5.30 8.73 -17.13
C VAL A 99 -5.25 7.20 -17.04
N PRO A 100 -6.37 6.51 -17.35
CA PRO A 100 -6.39 5.05 -17.41
C PRO A 100 -5.40 4.51 -18.44
N GLN A 101 -4.75 3.39 -18.13
CA GLN A 101 -3.90 2.69 -19.08
C GLN A 101 -3.87 1.19 -18.79
N GLU A 102 -3.87 0.39 -19.85
CA GLU A 102 -3.86 -1.07 -19.76
C GLU A 102 -2.54 -1.63 -19.21
N GLY A 103 -1.43 -0.91 -19.36
CA GLY A 103 -0.07 -1.37 -19.09
C GLY A 103 0.53 -2.18 -20.25
N ASN A 104 1.50 -3.04 -19.97
CA ASN A 104 2.16 -3.86 -21.00
C ASN A 104 1.30 -5.07 -21.41
N PRO A 105 1.49 -5.63 -22.63
CA PRO A 105 0.77 -6.82 -23.09
C PRO A 105 0.94 -8.04 -22.18
N LYS A 106 -0.09 -8.90 -22.13
CA LYS A 106 -0.10 -10.15 -21.35
C LYS A 106 0.53 -11.32 -22.14
N PRO A 107 1.09 -12.34 -21.47
CA PRO A 107 1.29 -12.46 -20.02
C PRO A 107 2.42 -11.55 -19.52
N ARG A 108 2.27 -11.06 -18.28
CA ARG A 108 3.16 -10.04 -17.68
C ARG A 108 3.41 -10.22 -16.19
N ILE A 109 2.89 -11.28 -15.60
CA ILE A 109 3.15 -11.71 -14.23
C ILE A 109 3.48 -13.20 -14.30
N PHE A 110 4.64 -13.59 -13.76
CA PHE A 110 5.17 -14.93 -13.85
C PHE A 110 5.55 -15.41 -12.46
N ARG A 111 5.05 -16.58 -12.07
CA ARG A 111 5.35 -17.20 -10.76
C ARG A 111 6.47 -18.21 -10.91
N LEU A 112 7.59 -17.95 -10.24
CA LEU A 112 8.75 -18.82 -10.13
C LEU A 112 8.65 -19.59 -8.82
N ARG A 113 7.91 -20.71 -8.86
CA ARG A 113 7.46 -21.38 -7.62
C ARG A 113 8.57 -22.06 -6.84
N GLN A 114 9.58 -22.59 -7.53
CA GLN A 114 10.69 -23.28 -6.88
C GLN A 114 11.54 -22.29 -6.09
N GLU A 115 11.55 -21.04 -6.54
CA GLU A 115 12.30 -19.91 -6.01
C GLU A 115 11.48 -19.06 -5.04
N GLY A 116 10.17 -19.34 -4.88
CA GLY A 116 9.27 -18.50 -4.09
C GLY A 116 9.17 -17.07 -4.61
N ALA A 117 9.37 -16.85 -5.92
CA ALA A 117 9.53 -15.53 -6.51
C ALA A 117 8.45 -15.20 -7.56
N VAL A 118 8.30 -13.91 -7.87
CA VAL A 118 7.43 -13.40 -8.92
C VAL A 118 8.19 -12.39 -9.77
N ILE A 119 8.15 -12.56 -11.09
CA ILE A 119 8.61 -11.57 -12.06
C ILE A 119 7.39 -10.88 -12.65
N ASN A 120 7.41 -9.56 -12.74
CA ASN A 120 6.36 -8.82 -13.41
C ASN A 120 6.91 -7.73 -14.32
N ARG A 121 6.15 -7.42 -15.37
CA ARG A 121 6.41 -6.33 -16.30
C ARG A 121 5.12 -5.56 -16.55
N CYS A 122 4.37 -5.23 -15.50
CA CYS A 122 3.01 -4.72 -15.63
C CYS A 122 2.92 -3.37 -16.37
N GLY A 123 3.89 -2.47 -16.17
CA GLY A 123 3.92 -1.15 -16.81
C GLY A 123 2.81 -0.21 -16.33
N PHE A 124 2.60 -0.13 -15.01
CA PHE A 124 1.58 0.73 -14.37
C PHE A 124 0.18 0.63 -14.98
N ASN A 125 -0.35 -0.59 -15.09
CA ASN A 125 -1.76 -0.75 -15.45
C ASN A 125 -2.65 -0.14 -14.33
N SER A 126 -3.51 0.81 -14.71
CA SER A 126 -4.32 1.59 -13.77
C SER A 126 -5.63 2.01 -14.42
N GLU A 127 -6.72 2.04 -13.65
CA GLU A 127 -8.02 2.56 -14.08
C GLU A 127 -8.10 4.10 -14.05
N GLY A 128 -6.99 4.77 -13.73
CA GLY A 128 -6.88 6.22 -13.74
C GLY A 128 -7.30 6.89 -12.44
N ILE A 129 -6.83 8.12 -12.24
CA ILE A 129 -6.93 8.83 -10.96
C ILE A 129 -8.37 9.10 -10.55
N VAL A 130 -9.25 9.39 -11.52
CA VAL A 130 -10.67 9.70 -11.28
C VAL A 130 -11.38 8.50 -10.66
N VAL A 131 -11.15 7.30 -11.18
CA VAL A 131 -11.78 6.07 -10.68
C VAL A 131 -11.27 5.75 -9.27
N VAL A 132 -9.95 5.86 -9.07
CA VAL A 132 -9.33 5.58 -7.76
C VAL A 132 -9.78 6.60 -6.72
N ALA A 133 -9.77 7.91 -7.04
CA ALA A 133 -10.26 8.97 -6.16
C ALA A 133 -11.72 8.75 -5.75
N LYS A 134 -12.58 8.32 -6.68
CA LYS A 134 -13.98 8.00 -6.35
C LYS A 134 -14.09 6.85 -5.34
N ARG A 135 -13.30 5.78 -5.52
CA ARG A 135 -13.28 4.63 -4.58
C ARG A 135 -12.74 5.05 -3.23
N LEU A 136 -11.63 5.78 -3.21
CA LEU A 136 -11.03 6.29 -1.99
C LEU A 136 -11.95 7.26 -1.25
N GLY A 137 -12.64 8.16 -1.95
CA GLY A 137 -13.62 9.07 -1.35
C GLY A 137 -14.79 8.34 -0.69
N ALA A 138 -15.31 7.28 -1.33
CA ALA A 138 -16.36 6.44 -0.76
C ALA A 138 -15.90 5.68 0.51
N GLN A 139 -14.61 5.36 0.60
CA GLN A 139 -14.01 4.70 1.77
C GLN A 139 -13.60 5.71 2.86
N HIS A 140 -13.15 6.90 2.47
CA HIS A 140 -12.64 7.95 3.37
C HIS A 140 -13.72 8.42 4.34
N GLY A 141 -14.97 8.58 3.87
CA GLY A 141 -16.09 8.91 4.75
C GLY A 141 -16.28 7.88 5.87
N LYS A 142 -16.23 6.58 5.53
CA LYS A 142 -16.33 5.49 6.52
C LYS A 142 -15.16 5.52 7.50
N ARG A 143 -13.93 5.68 6.99
CA ARG A 143 -12.70 5.71 7.80
C ARG A 143 -12.69 6.87 8.81
N LYS A 144 -13.11 8.08 8.41
CA LYS A 144 -13.24 9.24 9.32
C LYS A 144 -14.34 9.05 10.37
N LEU A 145 -15.47 8.44 9.99
CA LEU A 145 -16.55 8.12 10.95
C LEU A 145 -16.09 7.13 12.01
N ASP A 146 -15.28 6.13 11.63
CA ASP A 146 -14.71 5.16 12.56
C ASP A 146 -13.67 5.80 13.51
N GLU A 147 -12.87 6.75 13.02
CA GLU A 147 -11.96 7.58 13.86
C GLU A 147 -12.72 8.46 14.86
N THR A 148 -13.80 9.11 14.41
CA THR A 148 -14.56 10.02 15.25
C THR A 148 -15.36 9.27 16.32
N SER A 149 -15.92 8.11 15.96
CA SER A 149 -16.69 7.26 16.88
C SER A 149 -15.81 6.57 17.93
N SER A 150 -14.54 6.33 17.61
CA SER A 150 -13.56 5.84 18.59
C SER A 150 -13.04 6.93 19.53
N THR A 151 -13.16 8.21 19.15
CA THR A 151 -12.72 9.36 19.95
C THR A 151 -13.77 9.80 20.99
N SER A 152 -15.07 9.57 20.75
CA SER A 152 -16.18 10.06 21.60
C SER A 152 -16.54 9.18 22.81
N THR A 153 -15.85 8.06 23.04
CA THR A 153 -16.08 7.18 24.22
C THR A 153 -15.05 7.39 25.35
N SER A 154 -14.39 8.54 25.39
CA SER A 154 -13.28 8.86 26.29
C SER A 154 -13.75 9.37 27.66
N SER A 155 -14.28 8.46 28.47
CA SER A 155 -14.27 8.57 29.94
C SER A 155 -13.73 7.28 30.54
N ASN A 156 -12.45 7.00 30.29
CA ASN A 156 -11.49 6.32 31.15
C ASN A 156 -10.21 6.06 30.34
N GLU A 157 -9.07 6.33 30.97
CA GLU A 157 -7.73 6.29 30.39
C GLU A 157 -7.39 4.92 29.80
N GLU A 158 -7.45 4.81 28.47
CA GLU A 158 -6.67 3.87 27.66
C GLU A 158 -6.53 4.50 26.27
N VAL A 159 -5.34 5.03 25.98
CA VAL A 159 -5.00 5.54 24.64
C VAL A 159 -5.19 4.38 23.66
N LYS A 160 -6.05 4.51 22.64
CA LYS A 160 -6.27 3.45 21.63
C LYS A 160 -5.54 3.78 20.34
N HIS A 161 -4.87 2.76 19.83
CA HIS A 161 -3.74 2.88 18.90
C HIS A 161 -4.20 2.65 17.46
N GLY A 162 -3.57 3.34 16.49
CA GLY A 162 -3.95 3.28 15.08
C GLY A 162 -3.63 1.92 14.46
N GLY A 163 -4.66 1.11 14.16
CA GLY A 163 -4.59 -0.21 13.51
C GLY A 163 -5.15 -1.33 14.39
N LYS A 164 -5.88 -2.26 13.75
CA LYS A 164 -6.91 -3.21 14.28
C LYS A 164 -8.09 -2.62 15.08
N ALA A 165 -7.91 -1.50 15.76
CA ALA A 165 -8.96 -0.77 16.48
C ALA A 165 -9.42 0.54 15.79
N GLY A 166 -8.82 0.90 14.65
CA GLY A 166 -9.12 2.09 13.85
C GLY A 166 -9.08 1.79 12.35
N PRO A 167 -9.26 2.79 11.46
CA PRO A 167 -9.46 2.58 10.02
C PRO A 167 -8.22 2.11 9.24
N GLY A 168 -7.10 1.81 9.93
CA GLY A 168 -5.81 1.47 9.34
C GLY A 168 -5.14 2.64 8.62
N ILE A 169 -3.85 2.50 8.30
CA ILE A 169 -3.09 3.52 7.55
C ILE A 169 -3.11 3.19 6.05
N LEU A 170 -3.37 4.18 5.21
CA LEU A 170 -3.44 4.05 3.77
C LEU A 170 -2.35 4.89 3.09
N GLY A 171 -1.45 4.22 2.37
CA GLY A 171 -0.54 4.84 1.42
C GLY A 171 -1.11 4.87 0.02
N VAL A 172 -0.74 5.87 -0.78
CA VAL A 172 -1.04 5.87 -2.22
C VAL A 172 0.26 6.04 -3.02
N ASN A 173 0.53 5.06 -3.88
CA ASN A 173 1.63 5.11 -4.82
C ASN A 173 1.20 5.82 -6.10
N LEU A 174 1.96 6.84 -6.51
CA LEU A 174 1.72 7.63 -7.71
C LEU A 174 2.62 7.14 -8.84
N GLY A 175 2.06 7.04 -10.04
CA GLY A 175 2.76 6.67 -11.26
C GLY A 175 2.51 7.68 -12.36
N LYS A 176 3.49 7.85 -13.24
CA LYS A 176 3.32 8.59 -14.49
C LYS A 176 2.64 7.74 -15.56
N ASN A 177 1.93 8.38 -16.47
CA ASN A 177 1.42 7.71 -17.66
C ASN A 177 2.57 7.30 -18.59
N LYS A 178 2.42 6.14 -19.26
CA LYS A 178 3.51 5.53 -20.05
C LYS A 178 4.03 6.44 -21.17
N ILE A 179 3.13 7.17 -21.81
CA ILE A 179 3.40 8.06 -22.95
C ILE A 179 3.47 9.54 -22.53
N SER A 180 3.45 9.83 -21.23
CA SER A 180 3.53 11.22 -20.77
C SER A 180 4.92 11.79 -21.03
N GLU A 181 4.94 12.95 -21.70
CA GLU A 181 6.14 13.76 -21.92
C GLU A 181 6.49 14.59 -20.67
N ASP A 182 5.50 14.88 -19.83
CA ASP A 182 5.64 15.63 -18.59
C ASP A 182 5.29 14.76 -17.37
N ALA A 183 6.29 14.02 -16.89
CA ALA A 183 6.14 13.16 -15.71
C ALA A 183 5.84 13.97 -14.44
N ALA A 184 6.36 15.20 -14.34
CA ALA A 184 6.17 16.06 -13.18
C ALA A 184 4.69 16.44 -13.05
N ALA A 185 4.06 16.88 -14.14
CA ALA A 185 2.63 17.20 -14.18
C ALA A 185 1.75 16.00 -13.75
N ASP A 186 2.11 14.78 -14.15
CA ASP A 186 1.40 13.57 -13.74
C ASP A 186 1.45 13.36 -12.22
N TYR A 187 2.63 13.50 -11.61
CA TYR A 187 2.79 13.41 -10.16
C TYR A 187 2.06 14.55 -9.45
N VAL A 188 2.13 15.77 -9.99
CA VAL A 188 1.44 16.94 -9.45
C VAL A 188 -0.06 16.71 -9.38
N GLN A 189 -0.65 16.20 -10.46
CA GLN A 189 -2.07 15.85 -10.49
C GLN A 189 -2.40 14.72 -9.50
N GLY A 190 -1.53 13.72 -9.41
CA GLY A 190 -1.57 12.64 -8.42
C GLY A 190 -1.73 13.17 -6.99
N VAL A 191 -0.78 14.00 -6.59
CA VAL A 191 -0.68 14.61 -5.26
C VAL A 191 -1.89 15.49 -4.97
N HIS A 192 -2.27 16.40 -5.87
CA HIS A 192 -3.43 17.28 -5.67
C HIS A 192 -4.75 16.52 -5.50
N THR A 193 -4.93 15.43 -6.24
CA THR A 193 -6.21 14.70 -6.24
C THR A 193 -6.31 13.74 -5.06
N LEU A 194 -5.22 13.04 -4.73
CA LEU A 194 -5.25 11.87 -3.83
C LEU A 194 -4.76 12.15 -2.41
N SER A 195 -4.03 13.25 -2.18
CA SER A 195 -3.50 13.61 -0.85
C SER A 195 -4.56 13.62 0.25
N GLN A 196 -5.75 14.16 -0.04
CA GLN A 196 -6.86 14.23 0.92
C GLN A 196 -7.39 12.86 1.39
N TYR A 197 -7.10 11.78 0.66
CA TYR A 197 -7.55 10.43 0.98
C TYR A 197 -6.46 9.54 1.57
N ALA A 198 -5.21 9.97 1.50
CA ALA A 198 -4.03 9.18 1.84
C ALA A 198 -3.39 9.67 3.14
N ASP A 199 -2.88 8.73 3.93
CA ASP A 199 -2.08 9.02 5.12
C ASP A 199 -0.63 9.34 4.76
N TYR A 200 -0.13 8.77 3.66
CA TYR A 200 1.16 9.11 3.05
C TYR A 200 1.10 8.86 1.53
N LEU A 201 1.99 9.53 0.80
CA LEU A 201 2.14 9.37 -0.64
C LEU A 201 3.51 8.77 -0.95
N VAL A 202 3.57 7.96 -2.01
CA VAL A 202 4.82 7.38 -2.51
C VAL A 202 4.95 7.71 -3.99
N GLN A 203 6.07 8.28 -4.41
CA GLN A 203 6.34 8.55 -5.82
C GLN A 203 7.81 8.28 -6.19
N ALA A 204 8.18 8.55 -7.43
CA ALA A 204 9.55 8.34 -7.90
C ALA A 204 10.45 9.60 -7.75
N ALA A 205 9.89 10.82 -7.69
CA ALA A 205 10.65 12.07 -7.54
C ALA A 205 9.78 13.18 -6.94
N ARG A 206 10.32 14.09 -6.11
CA ARG A 206 9.59 15.25 -5.52
C ARG A 206 9.76 16.49 -6.38
N ASP A 207 8.64 17.06 -6.84
CA ASP A 207 8.62 18.40 -7.44
C ASP A 207 8.08 19.45 -6.45
N GLU A 208 8.52 20.70 -6.64
CA GLU A 208 8.21 21.85 -5.81
C GLU A 208 6.70 22.12 -5.77
N MET A 209 6.08 21.88 -4.61
CA MET A 209 4.68 22.20 -4.35
C MET A 209 4.53 23.11 -3.14
N GLN A 210 3.60 24.06 -3.23
CA GLN A 210 3.19 24.92 -2.13
C GLN A 210 1.94 24.33 -1.45
N TRP A 211 1.95 24.30 -0.11
CA TRP A 211 0.93 23.67 0.71
C TRP A 211 0.34 24.67 1.72
N GLY A 212 -0.89 24.42 2.18
CA GLY A 212 -1.53 25.18 3.26
C GLY A 212 -1.03 24.80 4.66
N GLU A 213 -1.63 25.36 5.71
CA GLU A 213 -1.14 25.29 7.10
C GLU A 213 -1.02 23.88 7.71
N GLU A 214 -1.78 22.88 7.23
CA GLU A 214 -1.67 21.48 7.70
C GLU A 214 -0.49 20.71 7.05
N GLY A 215 0.14 21.27 6.01
CA GLY A 215 1.22 20.61 5.26
C GLY A 215 0.79 19.42 4.41
N PRO A 216 1.66 18.90 3.52
CA PRO A 216 1.36 17.68 2.75
C PRO A 216 1.31 16.43 3.63
N PRO A 217 0.61 15.35 3.21
CA PRO A 217 0.88 14.04 3.77
C PRO A 217 2.36 13.67 3.49
N PRO A 218 3.00 12.89 4.39
CA PRO A 218 4.38 12.46 4.23
C PRO A 218 4.65 11.87 2.85
N LEU A 219 5.73 12.31 2.20
CA LEU A 219 6.12 11.90 0.86
C LEU A 219 7.33 10.98 0.90
N LEU A 220 7.18 9.80 0.31
CA LEU A 220 8.23 8.80 0.23
C LEU A 220 8.69 8.57 -1.20
N VAL A 221 9.96 8.19 -1.35
CA VAL A 221 10.54 7.79 -2.63
C VAL A 221 10.90 6.30 -2.62
N LYS A 222 10.46 5.57 -3.64
CA LYS A 222 10.82 4.16 -3.85
C LYS A 222 12.16 4.04 -4.56
N ILE A 223 13.12 3.37 -3.93
CA ILE A 223 14.50 3.25 -4.39
C ILE A 223 14.76 1.84 -4.90
N ALA A 224 15.18 1.73 -6.16
CA ALA A 224 15.48 0.46 -6.80
C ALA A 224 16.64 -0.27 -6.07
N PRO A 225 16.64 -1.62 -6.07
CA PRO A 225 17.66 -2.41 -5.35
C PRO A 225 19.01 -2.47 -6.08
N ASP A 226 19.03 -2.24 -7.39
CA ASP A 226 20.17 -2.37 -8.30
C ASP A 226 20.95 -1.06 -8.43
N LEU A 227 21.50 -0.59 -7.31
CA LEU A 227 22.22 0.67 -7.22
C LEU A 227 23.66 0.47 -6.75
N SER A 228 24.57 1.26 -7.31
CA SER A 228 25.93 1.34 -6.79
C SER A 228 25.96 2.10 -5.46
N LYS A 229 27.06 1.96 -4.72
CA LYS A 229 27.26 2.75 -3.50
C LYS A 229 27.22 4.26 -3.78
N GLN A 230 27.74 4.69 -4.93
CA GLN A 230 27.71 6.10 -5.33
C GLN A 230 26.27 6.57 -5.59
N ASP A 231 25.46 5.75 -6.29
CA ASP A 231 24.05 6.10 -6.53
C ASP A 231 23.29 6.25 -5.19
N LEU A 232 23.57 5.40 -4.20
CA LEU A 232 22.97 5.51 -2.87
C LEU A 232 23.39 6.79 -2.13
N GLU A 233 24.65 7.19 -2.23
CA GLU A 233 25.16 8.44 -1.64
C GLU A 233 24.51 9.66 -2.31
N ASP A 234 24.38 9.66 -3.62
CA ASP A 234 23.75 10.72 -4.40
C ASP A 234 22.25 10.83 -4.07
N ILE A 235 21.54 9.70 -4.00
CA ILE A 235 20.13 9.64 -3.60
C ILE A 235 19.95 10.16 -2.17
N ALA A 236 20.83 9.79 -1.24
CA ALA A 236 20.76 10.29 0.13
C ALA A 236 20.96 11.81 0.20
N ALA A 237 21.91 12.35 -0.57
CA ALA A 237 22.15 13.79 -0.66
C ALA A 237 20.91 14.53 -1.21
N VAL A 238 20.30 14.02 -2.29
CA VAL A 238 19.09 14.60 -2.88
C VAL A 238 17.90 14.50 -1.93
N ALA A 239 17.69 13.36 -1.26
CA ALA A 239 16.60 13.16 -0.32
C ALA A 239 16.67 14.13 0.86
N LEU A 240 17.88 14.38 1.39
CA LEU A 240 18.12 15.37 2.44
C LEU A 240 17.91 16.81 1.94
N ALA A 241 18.43 17.15 0.76
CA ALA A 241 18.27 18.48 0.17
C ALA A 241 16.80 18.82 -0.09
N LEU A 242 16.05 17.86 -0.65
CA LEU A 242 14.62 17.99 -0.95
C LEU A 242 13.72 17.68 0.25
N ARG A 243 14.26 17.37 1.45
CA ARG A 243 13.52 17.05 2.67
C ARG A 243 12.43 15.99 2.49
N VAL A 244 12.75 14.92 1.77
CA VAL A 244 11.83 13.77 1.60
C VAL A 244 11.58 13.13 2.97
N ASP A 245 10.33 12.77 3.28
CA ASP A 245 9.94 12.27 4.61
C ASP A 245 10.36 10.81 4.85
N GLY A 246 10.64 10.05 3.80
CA GLY A 246 11.15 8.70 3.89
C GLY A 246 11.54 8.06 2.57
N LEU A 247 12.28 6.95 2.63
CA LEU A 247 12.67 6.14 1.48
C LEU A 247 12.14 4.73 1.66
N VAL A 248 11.62 4.13 0.59
CA VAL A 248 11.22 2.72 0.54
C VAL A 248 12.29 1.95 -0.22
N PHE A 249 13.06 1.15 0.50
CA PHE A 249 14.12 0.31 -0.07
C PHE A 249 13.59 -1.07 -0.43
N PHE A 250 13.99 -1.55 -1.61
CA PHE A 250 13.85 -2.97 -1.97
C PHE A 250 15.14 -3.69 -1.63
N PHE A 251 15.01 -4.84 -0.95
CA PHE A 251 16.13 -5.73 -0.68
C PHE A 251 15.93 -7.03 -1.44
N PHE A 252 16.97 -7.47 -2.13
CA PHE A 252 17.05 -8.87 -2.53
C PHE A 252 17.60 -9.67 -1.34
N PRO A 253 16.99 -10.81 -0.98
CA PRO A 253 17.61 -11.72 -0.02
C PRO A 253 18.98 -12.14 -0.56
N SER A 254 20.02 -11.88 0.22
CA SER A 254 21.40 -12.32 -0.02
C SER A 254 21.54 -13.83 0.08
#